data_AF-A0A3S1Q451-F1
#
_entry.id   AF-A0A3S1Q451-F1
#
_cell.length_a   1.000
_cell.length_b   1.000
_cell.length_c   1.000
_cell.angle_alpha   90.00
_cell.angle_beta   90.00
_cell.angle_gamma   90.00
#
_symmetry.space_group_name_H-M   'P 1'
#
loop_
_entity.id
_entity.type
_entity.pdbx_description
1 polymer ?
#
loop_
_entity_poly.entity_id
_entity_poly.type
_entity_poly.pdbx_seq_one_letter_code
_entity_poly.pdbx_strand_id
1 'polypeptide(L)' 'MIVIVDERELVTEGYSSLFDREGVASAGFAPSEFGEWVSSAADTDLRSVRAFLIGDCREG' A
#
# COMPACT_ATOMS: atom_id res chain seq x y z
N MET A 1 -7.68 -4.75 4.57
CA MET A 1 -6.64 -4.60 3.54
C MET A 1 -5.43 -3.88 4.14
N ILE A 2 -4.20 -4.20 3.73
CA ILE A 2 -2.99 -3.46 4.08
C ILE A 2 -2.48 -2.73 2.85
N VAL A 3 -2.20 -1.44 2.97
CA VAL A 3 -1.67 -0.63 1.86
C VAL A 3 -0.18 -0.41 2.08
N ILE A 4 0.65 -0.84 1.13
CA ILE A 4 2.10 -0.67 1.15
C ILE A 4 2.47 0.47 0.20
N VAL A 5 3.17 1.47 0.72
CA VAL A 5 3.64 2.63 -0.04
C VAL A 5 5.15 2.61 -0.05
N ASP A 6 5.74 2.23 -1.18
CA ASP A 6 7.19 2.21 -1.37
C ASP A 6 7.51 2.42 -2.86
N GLU A 7 8.58 3.15 -3.16
CA GLU A 7 9.04 3.38 -4.53
C GLU A 7 9.71 2.13 -5.15
N ARG A 8 10.12 1.17 -4.33
CA ARG A 8 10.78 -0.05 -4.75
C ARG A 8 9.75 -1.15 -4.95
N GLU A 9 9.55 -1.54 -6.20
CA GLU A 9 8.67 -2.65 -6.59
C GLU A 9 9.00 -3.96 -5.85
N LEU A 10 10.28 -4.24 -5.63
CA LEU A 10 10.71 -5.43 -4.89
C LEU A 10 10.19 -5.46 -3.43
N VAL A 11 10.01 -4.30 -2.82
CA VAL A 11 9.48 -4.18 -1.46
C VAL A 11 7.96 -4.38 -1.47
N THR A 12 7.23 -3.69 -2.35
CA THR A 12 5.78 -3.85 -2.47
C THR A 12 5.39 -5.27 -2.85
N GLU A 13 6.07 -5.89 -3.81
CA GLU A 13 5.83 -7.30 -4.20
C GLU A 13 6.20 -8.28 -3.09
N GLY A 14 7.32 -8.06 -2.40
CA GLY A 14 7.76 -8.91 -1.30
C GLY A 14 6.76 -8.92 -0.14
N TYR A 15 6.29 -7.75 0.26
CA TYR A 15 5.25 -7.63 1.30
C TYR A 15 3.91 -8.15 0.82
N SER A 16 3.51 -7.86 -0.43
CA SER A 16 2.24 -8.35 -0.98
C SER A 16 2.19 -9.88 -0.97
N SER A 17 3.27 -10.53 -1.41
CA SER A 17 3.41 -11.99 -1.38
C SER A 17 3.39 -12.57 0.04
N LEU A 18 3.91 -11.82 1.02
CA LEU A 18 3.92 -12.23 2.42
C LEU A 18 2.52 -12.14 3.03
N PHE A 19 1.78 -11.07 2.75
CA PHE A 19 0.42 -10.88 3.24
C PHE A 19 -0.59 -11.80 2.56
N ASP A 20 -0.43 -12.07 1.26
CA ASP A 20 -1.26 -13.02 0.51
C ASP A 20 -1.21 -14.43 1.15
N ARG A 21 -0.02 -14.87 1.57
CA ARG A 21 0.14 -16.16 2.29
C ARG A 21 -0.61 -16.23 3.61
N GLU A 22 -0.78 -15.10 4.28
CA GLU A 22 -1.54 -14.99 5.53
C GLU A 22 -3.05 -14.74 5.28
N GLY A 23 -3.49 -14.73 4.01
CA GLY A 23 -4.87 -14.43 3.63
C GLY A 23 -5.26 -12.97 3.85
N VAL A 24 -4.27 -12.07 3.93
CA VAL A 24 -4.47 -10.65 4.13
C VAL A 24 -4.41 -9.94 2.79
N ALA A 25 -5.52 -9.34 2.37
CA ALA A 25 -5.55 -8.51 1.18
C ALA A 25 -4.57 -7.34 1.33
N SER A 26 -3.65 -7.20 0.38
CA SER A 26 -2.66 -6.13 0.33
C SER A 26 -2.64 -5.43 -1.02
N ALA A 27 -2.29 -4.15 -1.02
CA ALA A 27 -2.12 -3.35 -2.24
C ALA A 27 -0.81 -2.55 -2.14
N GLY A 28 0.01 -2.62 -3.18
CA GLY A 28 1.28 -1.88 -3.28
C GLY A 28 1.12 -0.66 -4.19
N PHE A 29 1.62 0.48 -3.76
CA PHE A 29 1.60 1.72 -4.55
C PHE A 29 2.93 2.45 -4.45
N ALA A 30 3.34 3.10 -5.53
CA ALA A 30 4.40 4.09 -5.46
C ALA A 30 3.94 5.32 -4.67
N PRO A 31 4.85 6.09 -4.03
CA PRO A 31 4.50 7.29 -3.28
C PRO A 31 3.72 8.32 -4.11
N SER A 32 4.07 8.45 -5.40
CA SER A 32 3.39 9.32 -6.37
C SER A 32 1.96 8.85 -6.69
N GLU A 33 1.73 7.55 -6.77
CA GLU A 33 0.43 6.96 -7.10
C GLU A 33 -0.49 6.89 -5.88
N PHE A 34 0.09 6.68 -4.69
CA PHE A 34 -0.67 6.61 -3.44
C PHE A 34 -1.45 7.90 -3.17
N GLY A 35 -0.86 9.06 -3.45
CA GLY A 35 -1.53 10.36 -3.29
C GLY A 35 -2.75 10.53 -4.20
N GLU A 36 -2.66 10.07 -5.44
CA GLU A 36 -3.78 10.09 -6.38
C GLU A 36 -4.85 9.07 -5.98
N TRP A 37 -4.42 7.85 -5.64
CA TRP A 37 -5.30 6.79 -5.19
C TRP A 37 -6.08 7.20 -3.93
N VAL A 38 -5.44 7.73 -2.90
CA VAL A 38 -6.13 8.12 -1.66
C VAL A 38 -7.14 9.24 -1.90
N SER A 39 -6.86 10.15 -2.84
CA SER A 39 -7.75 11.25 -3.19
C SER A 39 -8.91 10.82 -4.10
N SER A 40 -8.75 9.75 -4.88
CA SER A 40 -9.77 9.23 -5.79
C SER A 40 -10.51 8.00 -5.25
N ALA A 41 -9.99 7.35 -4.21
CA ALA A 41 -10.56 6.15 -3.61
C ALA A 41 -11.89 6.48 -2.92
N ALA A 42 -12.85 5.55 -3.05
CA ALA A 42 -14.11 5.65 -2.34
C ALA A 42 -13.90 5.48 -0.83
N ASP A 43 -14.66 6.21 -0.01
CA ASP A 43 -14.59 6.13 1.46
C ASP A 43 -14.77 4.69 2.00
N THR A 44 -15.58 3.87 1.31
CA THR A 44 -15.73 2.43 1.62
C THR A 44 -14.43 1.65 1.49
N ASP A 45 -13.60 1.96 0.49
CA ASP A 45 -12.34 1.28 0.24
C ASP A 45 -11.32 1.67 1.32
N LEU A 46 -11.25 2.97 1.62
CA LEU A 46 -10.44 3.53 2.70
C LEU A 46 -10.82 2.94 4.07
N ARG A 47 -12.11 2.73 4.35
CA ARG A 47 -12.59 2.06 5.58
C ARG A 47 -12.19 0.60 5.68
N SER A 48 -11.93 -0.07 4.55
CA SER A 48 -11.47 -1.46 4.52
C SER A 48 -9.96 -1.59 4.78
N VAL A 49 -9.22 -0.48 4.67
CA VAL A 49 -7.80 -0.41 5.02
C VAL A 49 -7.65 -0.51 6.53
N ARG A 50 -6.91 -1.54 6.97
CA ARG A 50 -6.60 -1.78 8.38
C ARG A 50 -5.29 -1.13 8.80
N ALA A 51 -4.36 -0.98 7.87
CA ALA A 51 -3.05 -0.39 8.13
C ALA A 51 -2.41 0.11 6.83
N PHE A 52 -1.58 1.15 6.97
CA PHE A 52 -0.70 1.65 5.93
C PHE A 52 0.74 1.35 6.35
N LEU A 53 1.49 0.67 5.49
CA LEU A 53 2.91 0.43 5.62
C LEU A 53 3.63 1.43 4.72
N ILE A 54 4.28 2.42 5.31
CA ILE A 54 5.05 3.42 4.56
C ILE A 54 6.52 3.07 4.67
N GLY A 55 7.15 2.86 3.51
CA GLY A 55 8.57 2.56 3.41
C GLY A 55 9.45 3.78 3.64
N ASP A 56 10.75 3.62 3.39
CA ASP A 56 11.70 4.74 3.38
C ASP A 56 11.45 5.56 2.11
N CYS A 57 10.37 6.33 2.12
CA CYS A 57 10.15 7.42 1.18
C CYS A 57 11.18 8.48 1.58
N ARG A 58 12.38 8.45 0.99
CA ARG A 58 13.40 9.47 1.27
C ARG A 58 12.77 10.85 1.11
N GLU A 59 12.62 11.53 2.24
CA GLU A 59 12.06 12.87 2.32
C GLU A 59 12.99 13.85 1.59
N GLY A 60 12.40 14.76 0.80
CA GLY A 60 12.89 16.14 0.64
C GLY A 60 14.14 16.36 -0.21
#